data_AF-A0A8J7BWM4-F1
#
_entry.id   AF-A0A8J7BWM4-F1
#
_cell.length_a   1.000
_cell.length_b   1.000
_cell.length_c   1.000
_cell.angle_alpha   90.00
_cell.angle_beta   90.00
_cell.angle_gamma   90.00
#
_symmetry.space_group_name_H-M   'P 1'
#
loop_
_entity.id
_entity.type
_entity.pdbx_description
1 polymer ?
#
loop_
_entity_poly.entity_id
_entity_poly.type
_entity_poly.pdbx_seq_one_letter_code
_entity_poly.pdbx_strand_id
1 'polypeptide(L)'
;MTTQLYAYPGTQAQDCQFCGEFLIPKTFYQGEPVCAQCIAQKGFAIVSSTQLQPTPLLSPEDEKAILDLLSGGPATTAEVSRHLKTYRDKSLKQMCFLLQEGKVSRFGGRPGGSSWWALPGDDSKVPKLEGKCFSEQILEILGIYQCLSIEQMRLKLGKNPGNIKSVASRLEEVGKVRSYHTGPMQYFEVTKNANA
;
A
#
# COMPACT_ATOMS: atom_id res chain seq x y z
N MET A 1 20.52 -21.57 -18.73
CA MET A 1 20.06 -20.67 -17.66
C MET A 1 18.91 -21.36 -16.95
N THR A 2 19.06 -21.69 -15.68
CA THR A 2 18.05 -22.43 -14.91
C THR A 2 16.95 -21.47 -14.46
N THR A 3 15.73 -21.78 -14.87
CA THR A 3 14.51 -21.03 -14.59
C THR A 3 14.08 -21.28 -13.15
N GLN A 4 14.29 -20.31 -12.25
CA GLN A 4 14.09 -20.48 -10.80
C GLN A 4 12.64 -20.19 -10.37
N LEU A 5 12.10 -21.07 -9.51
CA LEU A 5 10.82 -20.92 -8.81
C LEU A 5 11.05 -20.51 -7.36
N TYR A 6 10.21 -19.62 -6.84
CA TYR A 6 10.21 -19.24 -5.43
C TYR A 6 9.09 -20.00 -4.71
N ALA A 7 9.46 -20.78 -3.69
CA ALA A 7 8.48 -21.43 -2.81
C ALA A 7 8.01 -20.42 -1.74
N TYR A 8 6.72 -20.12 -1.72
CA TYR A 8 6.08 -19.24 -0.74
C TYR A 8 4.59 -19.59 -0.65
N PRO A 9 4.02 -19.80 0.55
CA PRO A 9 2.58 -20.04 0.68
C PRO A 9 1.82 -18.72 0.50
N GLY A 10 1.00 -18.63 -0.54
CA GLY A 10 -0.09 -17.67 -0.62
C GLY A 10 -1.12 -17.96 0.47
N THR A 11 -1.88 -16.95 0.88
CA THR A 11 -2.95 -17.06 1.89
C THR A 11 -4.35 -16.98 1.28
N GLN A 12 -4.42 -16.68 -0.01
CA GLN A 12 -5.67 -16.62 -0.79
C GLN A 12 -5.52 -17.49 -2.03
N ALA A 13 -6.61 -18.15 -2.42
CA ALA A 13 -6.65 -18.91 -3.64
C ALA A 13 -6.55 -17.98 -4.86
N GLN A 14 -5.70 -18.36 -5.81
CA GLN A 14 -5.39 -17.62 -7.03
C GLN A 14 -5.30 -18.61 -8.20
N ASP A 15 -5.51 -18.12 -9.41
CA ASP A 15 -5.40 -18.92 -10.62
C ASP A 15 -3.94 -19.20 -10.96
N CYS A 16 -3.60 -20.46 -11.22
CA CYS A 16 -2.29 -20.80 -11.78
C CYS A 16 -2.07 -20.09 -13.12
N GLN A 17 -0.93 -19.43 -13.28
CA GLN A 17 -0.59 -18.66 -14.49
C GLN A 17 -0.58 -19.49 -15.79
N PHE A 18 -0.50 -20.82 -15.70
CA PHE A 18 -0.39 -21.70 -16.87
C PHE A 18 -1.66 -22.49 -17.17
N CYS A 19 -2.40 -22.93 -16.15
CA CYS A 19 -3.58 -23.79 -16.35
C CYS A 19 -4.90 -23.17 -15.85
N GLY A 20 -4.85 -22.01 -15.17
CA GLY A 20 -6.04 -21.38 -14.60
C GLY A 20 -6.68 -22.16 -13.45
N GLU A 21 -6.00 -23.18 -12.91
CA GLU A 21 -6.51 -23.88 -11.73
C GLU A 21 -6.48 -22.98 -10.50
N PHE A 22 -7.61 -22.93 -9.79
CA PHE A 22 -7.79 -22.13 -8.59
C PHE A 22 -7.29 -22.88 -7.36
N LEU A 23 -6.22 -22.39 -6.75
CA LEU A 23 -5.57 -23.03 -5.60
C LEU A 23 -4.85 -22.01 -4.72
N ILE A 24 -4.56 -22.37 -3.47
CA ILE A 24 -3.68 -21.57 -2.61
C ILE A 24 -2.23 -21.83 -3.04
N PRO A 25 -1.56 -20.89 -3.74
CA PRO A 25 -0.31 -21.17 -4.42
C PRO A 25 0.83 -21.31 -3.43
N LYS A 26 1.60 -22.39 -3.50
CA LYS A 26 2.81 -22.60 -2.68
C LYS A 26 4.09 -22.17 -3.42
N THR A 27 3.97 -21.76 -4.67
CA THR A 27 5.07 -21.59 -5.61
C THR A 27 4.74 -20.50 -6.62
N PHE A 28 5.71 -19.64 -6.91
CA PHE A 28 5.59 -18.50 -7.81
C PHE A 28 6.72 -18.48 -8.85
N TYR A 29 6.36 -18.17 -10.10
CA TYR A 29 7.30 -17.93 -11.20
C TYR A 29 7.11 -16.51 -11.71
N GLN A 30 8.20 -15.72 -11.75
CA GLN A 30 8.17 -14.29 -12.14
C GLN A 30 7.14 -13.43 -11.37
N GLY A 31 6.76 -13.85 -10.16
CA GLY A 31 5.78 -13.16 -9.33
C GLY A 31 4.35 -13.69 -9.47
N GLU A 32 4.11 -14.62 -10.39
CA GLU A 32 2.78 -15.19 -10.66
C GLU A 32 2.65 -16.62 -10.09
N PRO A 33 1.50 -17.00 -9.52
CA PRO A 33 1.28 -18.31 -8.91
C PRO A 33 1.36 -19.46 -9.92
N VAL A 34 1.93 -20.59 -9.50
CA VAL A 34 2.04 -21.81 -10.33
C VAL A 34 1.61 -23.05 -9.54
N CYS A 35 0.75 -23.88 -10.14
CA CYS A 35 0.32 -25.15 -9.56
C CYS A 35 1.42 -26.23 -9.65
N ALA A 36 1.36 -27.21 -8.74
CA ALA A 36 2.32 -28.32 -8.69
C ALA A 36 2.36 -29.13 -10.00
N GLN A 37 1.22 -29.29 -10.68
CA GLN A 37 1.13 -30.03 -11.93
C GLN A 37 1.87 -29.33 -13.08
N CYS A 38 1.69 -28.01 -13.20
CA CYS A 38 2.41 -27.21 -14.20
C CYS A 38 3.91 -27.13 -13.91
N ILE A 39 4.31 -27.21 -12.63
CA ILE A 39 5.71 -27.29 -12.24
C ILE A 39 6.37 -28.57 -12.77
N ALA A 40 5.71 -29.71 -12.55
CA ALA A 40 6.19 -31.01 -13.01
C ALA A 40 6.24 -31.10 -14.54
N GLN A 41 5.23 -30.57 -15.25
CA GLN A 41 5.15 -30.62 -16.71
C GLN A 41 6.19 -29.74 -17.42
N LYS A 42 6.50 -28.55 -16.86
CA LYS A 42 7.45 -27.61 -17.48
C LYS A 42 8.90 -27.83 -17.04
N GLY A 43 9.16 -28.79 -16.15
CA GLY A 43 10.52 -29.17 -15.74
C GLY A 43 11.27 -28.07 -14.98
N PHE A 44 10.56 -27.21 -14.25
CA PHE A 44 11.21 -26.17 -13.46
C PHE A 44 12.05 -26.79 -12.34
N ALA A 45 13.26 -26.30 -12.14
CA ALA A 45 14.05 -26.65 -10.96
C ALA A 45 13.45 -25.94 -9.75
N ILE A 46 12.78 -26.70 -8.88
CA ILE A 46 12.33 -26.21 -7.58
C ILE A 46 13.58 -26.00 -6.73
N VAL A 47 13.94 -24.75 -6.47
CA VAL A 47 14.98 -24.47 -5.49
C VAL A 47 14.35 -24.68 -4.11
N SER A 48 14.62 -25.85 -3.53
CA SER A 48 14.14 -26.20 -2.18
C SER A 48 14.57 -25.12 -1.18
N SER A 49 13.67 -24.76 -0.27
CA SER A 49 13.90 -23.79 0.82
C SER A 49 15.03 -24.19 1.78
N THR A 50 15.57 -25.41 1.67
CA THR A 50 16.65 -25.90 2.55
C THR A 50 18.06 -25.47 2.15
N GLN A 51 18.28 -24.86 0.97
CA GLN A 51 19.63 -24.40 0.55
C GLN A 51 19.72 -22.92 0.14
N LEU A 52 18.62 -22.18 0.20
CA LEU A 52 18.69 -20.72 0.23
C LEU A 52 18.65 -20.31 1.69
N GLN A 53 19.72 -19.70 2.20
CA GLN A 53 19.56 -18.88 3.40
C GLN A 53 18.37 -17.95 3.13
N PRO A 54 17.31 -17.95 3.97
CA PRO A 54 16.24 -16.99 3.82
C PRO A 54 16.91 -15.65 4.02
N THR A 55 17.24 -14.95 2.93
CA THR A 55 17.55 -13.54 3.05
C THR A 55 16.24 -12.95 3.53
N PRO A 56 16.19 -12.39 4.75
CA PRO A 56 14.94 -11.82 5.22
C PRO A 56 14.47 -10.81 4.17
N LEU A 57 13.24 -11.00 3.67
CA LEU A 57 12.66 -10.12 2.65
C LEU A 57 12.62 -8.65 3.13
N LEU A 58 12.75 -8.49 4.45
CA LEU A 58 12.65 -7.26 5.22
C LEU A 58 13.69 -7.28 6.35
N SER A 59 14.59 -6.29 6.42
CA SER A 59 15.52 -6.20 7.56
C SER A 59 14.78 -5.75 8.83
N PRO A 60 15.29 -6.03 10.04
CA PRO A 60 14.69 -5.54 11.28
C PRO A 60 14.54 -4.01 11.32
N GLU A 61 15.45 -3.28 10.66
CA GLU A 61 15.40 -1.82 10.55
C GLU A 61 14.28 -1.36 9.62
N ASP A 62 14.13 -1.98 8.45
CA ASP A 62 13.04 -1.70 7.52
C ASP A 62 11.69 -2.07 8.16
N GLU A 63 11.61 -3.20 8.87
CA GLU A 63 10.41 -3.58 9.61
C GLU A 63 10.04 -2.52 10.65
N LYS A 64 10.99 -2.13 11.49
CA LYS A 64 10.76 -1.10 12.49
C LYS A 64 10.32 0.22 11.85
N ALA A 65 10.96 0.65 10.77
CA ALA A 65 10.60 1.88 10.07
C ALA A 65 9.18 1.82 9.49
N ILE A 66 8.74 0.68 8.95
CA ILE A 66 7.36 0.49 8.47
C ILE A 66 6.36 0.56 9.63
N LEU A 67 6.63 -0.14 10.74
CA LEU A 67 5.74 -0.17 11.88
C LEU A 67 5.63 1.20 12.56
N ASP A 68 6.76 1.92 12.68
CA ASP A 68 6.81 3.30 13.18
C ASP A 68 5.97 4.23 12.28
N LEU A 69 6.10 4.11 10.95
CA LEU A 69 5.26 4.84 9.99
C LEU A 69 3.76 4.55 10.19
N LEU A 70 3.38 3.29 10.34
CA LEU A 70 1.97 2.88 10.50
C LEU A 70 1.40 3.21 11.86
N SER A 71 2.23 3.39 12.88
CA SER A 71 1.79 3.88 14.20
C SER A 71 1.24 5.31 14.12
N GLY A 72 1.70 6.11 13.15
CA GLY A 72 1.16 7.43 12.82
C GLY A 72 -0.18 7.41 12.06
N GLY A 73 -0.67 6.23 11.70
CA GLY A 73 -1.91 6.02 10.95
C GLY A 73 -1.70 5.26 9.63
N PRO A 74 -2.79 4.90 8.93
CA PRO A 74 -2.67 4.11 7.71
C PRO A 74 -1.81 4.76 6.61
N ALA A 75 -1.08 3.93 5.87
CA ALA A 75 -0.21 4.39 4.80
C ALA A 75 -0.47 3.62 3.52
N THR A 76 -0.27 4.27 2.38
CA THR A 76 -0.28 3.63 1.08
C THR A 76 1.07 2.99 0.77
N THR A 77 1.11 2.03 -0.15
CA THR A 77 2.40 1.48 -0.65
C THR A 77 3.33 2.58 -1.19
N ALA A 78 2.78 3.65 -1.77
CA ALA A 78 3.57 4.77 -2.27
C ALA A 78 4.27 5.51 -1.12
N GLU A 79 3.57 5.73 0.00
CA GLU A 79 4.16 6.33 1.21
C GLU A 79 5.24 5.45 1.80
N VAL A 80 4.99 4.13 1.94
CA VAL A 80 5.99 3.17 2.42
C VAL A 80 7.24 3.21 1.53
N SER A 81 7.07 3.20 0.21
CA SER A 81 8.20 3.24 -0.73
C SER A 81 9.03 4.52 -0.63
N ARG A 82 8.36 5.66 -0.43
CA ARG A 82 9.04 6.94 -0.23
C ARG A 82 9.76 6.99 1.12
N HIS A 83 9.15 6.44 2.17
CA HIS A 83 9.73 6.40 3.51
C HIS A 83 11.00 5.54 3.55
N LEU A 84 10.94 4.35 2.95
CA LEU A 84 12.07 3.42 2.86
C LEU A 84 13.08 3.77 1.76
N LYS A 85 12.84 4.83 0.98
CA LYS A 85 13.66 5.24 -0.17
C LYS A 85 13.92 4.08 -1.15
N THR A 86 12.87 3.34 -1.47
CA THR A 86 12.94 2.12 -2.28
C THR A 86 11.86 2.11 -3.37
N TYR A 87 11.92 1.14 -4.27
CA TYR A 87 10.93 0.96 -5.31
C TYR A 87 9.60 0.45 -4.74
N ARG A 88 8.49 0.95 -5.32
CA ARG A 88 7.13 0.57 -4.92
C ARG A 88 6.91 -0.95 -4.90
N ASP A 89 7.45 -1.67 -5.87
CA ASP A 89 7.30 -3.13 -5.96
C ASP A 89 8.02 -3.85 -4.82
N LYS A 90 9.20 -3.35 -4.41
CA LYS A 90 9.93 -3.89 -3.26
C LYS A 90 9.15 -3.63 -1.97
N SER A 91 8.64 -2.41 -1.77
CA SER A 91 7.79 -2.10 -0.62
C SER A 91 6.51 -2.93 -0.61
N LEU A 92 5.88 -3.17 -1.75
CA LEU A 92 4.70 -4.02 -1.83
C LEU A 92 5.02 -5.45 -1.35
N LYS A 93 6.13 -6.04 -1.79
CA LYS A 93 6.59 -7.36 -1.34
C LYS A 93 6.84 -7.39 0.17
N GLN A 94 7.50 -6.37 0.70
CA GLN A 94 7.75 -6.19 2.13
C GLN A 94 6.45 -6.07 2.94
N MET A 95 5.46 -5.30 2.46
CA MET A 95 4.16 -5.18 3.11
C MET A 95 3.35 -6.48 3.05
N CYS A 96 3.41 -7.21 1.94
CA CYS A 96 2.79 -8.54 1.83
C CYS A 96 3.41 -9.53 2.81
N PHE A 97 4.73 -9.47 3.01
CA PHE A 97 5.41 -10.27 4.03
C PHE A 97 4.88 -9.95 5.44
N LEU A 98 4.82 -8.67 5.82
CA LEU A 98 4.27 -8.25 7.13
C LEU A 98 2.80 -8.62 7.32
N LEU A 99 2.01 -8.62 6.24
CA LEU A 99 0.61 -9.05 6.27
C LEU A 99 0.51 -10.54 6.61
N GLN A 100 1.40 -11.38 6.07
CA GLN A 100 1.42 -12.80 6.39
C GLN A 100 1.84 -13.08 7.83
N GLU A 101 2.77 -12.30 8.35
CA GLU A 101 3.20 -12.36 9.75
C GLU A 101 2.12 -11.79 10.71
N GLY A 102 0.98 -11.31 10.19
CA GLY A 102 -0.09 -10.71 10.99
C GLY A 102 0.29 -9.37 11.62
N LYS A 103 1.38 -8.74 11.19
CA LYS A 103 1.88 -7.47 11.74
C LYS A 103 1.18 -6.25 11.15
N VAL A 104 0.53 -6.39 10.00
CA VAL A 104 -0.23 -5.33 9.32
C VAL A 104 -1.50 -5.89 8.69
N SER A 105 -2.48 -5.04 8.48
CA SER A 105 -3.70 -5.30 7.72
C SER A 105 -3.68 -4.53 6.39
N ARG A 106 -4.28 -5.12 5.35
CA ARG A 106 -4.39 -4.52 4.02
C ARG A 106 -5.83 -4.10 3.73
N PHE A 107 -6.01 -2.91 3.16
CA PHE A 107 -7.31 -2.37 2.77
C PHE A 107 -7.27 -1.78 1.36
N GLY A 108 -8.41 -1.87 0.67
CA GLY A 108 -8.47 -1.56 -0.75
C GLY A 108 -7.67 -2.55 -1.61
N GLY A 109 -7.60 -2.31 -2.92
CA GLY A 109 -6.91 -3.21 -3.85
C GLY A 109 -7.70 -3.60 -5.10
N ARG A 110 -8.81 -2.93 -5.41
CA ARG A 110 -9.39 -3.04 -6.76
C ARG A 110 -8.36 -2.59 -7.82
N PRO A 111 -8.42 -3.13 -9.05
CA PRO A 111 -7.59 -2.67 -10.16
C PRO A 111 -7.68 -1.13 -10.30
N GLY A 112 -6.54 -0.44 -10.16
CA GLY A 112 -6.44 1.01 -10.30
C GLY A 112 -6.51 1.85 -9.00
N GLY A 113 -6.71 1.24 -7.82
CA GLY A 113 -6.72 1.94 -6.53
C GLY A 113 -5.40 1.86 -5.72
N SER A 114 -5.17 2.81 -4.81
CA SER A 114 -4.07 2.73 -3.83
C SER A 114 -4.33 1.58 -2.84
N SER A 115 -3.33 0.73 -2.61
CA SER A 115 -3.36 -0.25 -1.51
C SER A 115 -2.99 0.46 -0.21
N TRP A 116 -3.89 0.40 0.77
CA TRP A 116 -3.72 0.94 2.11
C TRP A 116 -3.26 -0.16 3.06
N TRP A 117 -2.44 0.23 4.02
CA TRP A 117 -1.87 -0.62 5.06
C TRP A 117 -2.08 0.06 6.40
N ALA A 118 -2.43 -0.72 7.42
CA ALA A 118 -2.59 -0.25 8.79
C ALA A 118 -2.08 -1.30 9.77
N LEU A 119 -1.87 -0.92 11.03
CA LEU A 119 -1.69 -1.91 12.10
C LEU A 119 -2.99 -2.68 12.33
N PRO A 120 -2.93 -3.94 12.83
CA PRO A 120 -4.12 -4.69 13.16
C PRO A 120 -5.00 -3.93 14.16
N GLY A 121 -6.30 -3.78 13.87
CA GLY A 121 -7.26 -3.06 14.70
C GLY A 121 -7.43 -1.57 14.37
N ASP A 122 -6.61 -1.01 13.47
CA ASP A 122 -6.70 0.38 13.02
C ASP A 122 -7.60 0.59 11.79
N ASP A 123 -8.48 -0.37 11.51
CA ASP A 123 -9.38 -0.41 10.35
C ASP A 123 -10.25 0.87 10.24
N SER A 124 -10.64 1.43 11.38
CA SER A 124 -11.46 2.65 11.47
C SER A 124 -10.74 3.91 10.98
N LYS A 125 -9.41 3.89 10.94
CA LYS A 125 -8.57 5.01 10.48
C LYS A 125 -8.30 4.94 8.97
N VAL A 126 -8.75 3.89 8.29
CA VAL A 126 -8.52 3.72 6.86
C VAL A 126 -9.50 4.60 6.08
N PRO A 127 -9.03 5.49 5.19
CA PRO A 127 -9.92 6.36 4.42
C PRO A 127 -10.89 5.58 3.53
N LYS A 128 -12.20 5.86 3.66
CA LYS A 128 -13.24 5.26 2.82
C LYS A 128 -13.42 6.09 1.56
N LEU A 129 -12.58 5.86 0.56
CA LEU A 129 -12.53 6.69 -0.66
C LEU A 129 -13.48 6.20 -1.78
N GLU A 130 -13.95 4.96 -1.71
CA GLU A 130 -14.80 4.37 -2.74
C GLU A 130 -16.16 5.08 -2.81
N GLY A 131 -16.62 5.38 -4.03
CA GLY A 131 -17.88 6.10 -4.27
C GLY A 131 -17.86 7.60 -3.97
N LYS A 132 -16.77 8.14 -3.40
CA LYS A 132 -16.63 9.57 -3.10
C LYS A 132 -16.13 10.36 -4.29
N CYS A 133 -16.65 11.57 -4.49
CA CYS A 133 -16.08 12.51 -5.44
C CYS A 133 -14.73 13.06 -4.92
N PHE A 134 -13.95 13.71 -5.79
CA PHE A 134 -12.56 14.04 -5.46
C PHE A 134 -12.42 15.04 -4.29
N SER A 135 -13.33 15.99 -4.16
CA SER A 135 -13.38 16.89 -3.00
C SER A 135 -13.66 16.15 -1.69
N GLU A 136 -14.61 15.21 -1.70
CA GLU A 136 -14.91 14.35 -0.55
C GLU A 136 -13.73 13.44 -0.19
N GLN A 137 -12.98 12.94 -1.18
CA GLN A 137 -11.76 12.18 -0.94
C GLN A 137 -10.68 13.03 -0.24
N ILE A 138 -10.51 14.31 -0.62
CA ILE A 138 -9.59 15.23 0.06
C ILE A 138 -10.03 15.50 1.50
N LEU A 139 -11.33 15.76 1.73
CA LEU A 139 -11.87 15.97 3.06
C LEU A 139 -11.73 14.73 3.95
N GLU A 140 -11.95 13.53 3.41
CA GLU A 140 -11.78 12.27 4.13
C GLU A 140 -10.35 12.12 4.65
N ILE A 141 -9.35 12.28 3.79
CA ILE A 141 -7.95 12.12 4.21
C ILE A 141 -7.53 13.23 5.19
N LEU A 142 -7.99 14.47 4.98
CA LEU A 142 -7.70 15.55 5.92
C LEU A 142 -8.39 15.34 7.27
N GLY A 143 -9.58 14.73 7.30
CA GLY A 143 -10.27 14.38 8.54
C GLY A 143 -9.50 13.34 9.38
N ILE A 144 -8.80 12.42 8.72
CA ILE A 144 -8.02 11.36 9.39
C ILE A 144 -6.64 11.87 9.82
N TYR A 145 -5.90 12.53 8.93
CA TYR A 145 -4.52 12.96 9.19
C TYR A 145 -4.40 14.38 9.73
N GLN A 146 -5.53 15.09 9.86
CA GLN A 146 -5.69 16.46 10.32
C GLN A 146 -5.04 17.51 9.43
N CYS A 147 -3.79 17.31 9.02
CA CYS A 147 -3.04 18.22 8.17
C CYS A 147 -2.14 17.49 7.17
N LEU A 148 -2.21 17.89 5.90
CA LEU A 148 -1.41 17.31 4.83
C LEU A 148 -0.92 18.38 3.84
N SER A 149 0.31 18.23 3.36
CA SER A 149 0.81 18.93 2.18
C SER A 149 0.27 18.30 0.88
N ILE A 150 0.38 19.04 -0.23
CA ILE A 150 -0.01 18.54 -1.57
C ILE A 150 0.72 17.24 -1.91
N GLU A 151 2.02 17.13 -1.60
CA GLU A 151 2.80 15.92 -1.86
C GLU A 151 2.32 14.73 -1.02
N GLN A 152 1.94 14.95 0.25
CA GLN A 152 1.38 13.87 1.07
C GLN A 152 0.00 13.42 0.55
N MET A 153 -0.87 14.37 0.17
CA MET A 153 -2.15 14.05 -0.46
C MET A 153 -1.97 13.28 -1.77
N ARG A 154 -0.95 13.63 -2.57
CA ARG A 154 -0.62 12.96 -3.82
C ARG A 154 -0.27 11.49 -3.57
N LEU A 155 0.54 11.20 -2.55
CA LEU A 155 0.90 9.81 -2.22
C LEU A 155 -0.33 9.01 -1.75
N LYS A 156 -1.21 9.63 -0.96
CA LYS A 156 -2.43 9.00 -0.46
C LYS A 156 -3.48 8.75 -1.56
N LEU A 157 -3.74 9.75 -2.41
CA LEU A 157 -4.81 9.72 -3.41
C LEU A 157 -4.36 9.19 -4.78
N GLY A 158 -3.05 9.14 -5.04
CA GLY A 158 -2.51 8.76 -6.35
C GLY A 158 -2.91 9.73 -7.48
N LYS A 159 -3.24 10.99 -7.15
CA LYS A 159 -3.71 12.01 -8.10
C LYS A 159 -2.60 13.01 -8.44
N ASN A 160 -2.76 13.71 -9.57
CA ASN A 160 -1.83 14.75 -9.98
C ASN A 160 -1.81 15.92 -8.97
N PRO A 161 -0.63 16.44 -8.56
CA PRO A 161 -0.51 17.56 -7.63
C PRO A 161 -1.27 18.83 -8.05
N GLY A 162 -1.32 19.15 -9.34
CA GLY A 162 -2.06 20.30 -9.86
C GLY A 162 -3.57 20.16 -9.66
N ASN A 163 -4.10 18.97 -9.87
CA ASN A 163 -5.52 18.67 -9.61
C ASN A 163 -5.83 18.74 -8.11
N ILE A 164 -4.94 18.20 -7.26
CA ILE A 164 -5.08 18.28 -5.80
C ILE A 164 -5.10 19.75 -5.37
N LYS A 165 -4.13 20.55 -5.82
CA LYS A 165 -4.06 21.98 -5.50
C LYS A 165 -5.33 22.71 -5.94
N SER A 166 -5.78 22.49 -7.17
CA SER A 166 -6.99 23.13 -7.70
C SER A 166 -8.23 22.82 -6.86
N VAL A 167 -8.44 21.56 -6.47
CA VAL A 167 -9.60 21.18 -5.66
C VAL A 167 -9.46 21.63 -4.21
N ALA A 168 -8.26 21.56 -3.62
CA ALA A 168 -8.01 22.04 -2.27
C ALA A 168 -8.22 23.55 -2.14
N SER A 169 -7.79 24.34 -3.12
CA SER A 169 -8.07 25.79 -3.15
C SER A 169 -9.56 26.10 -3.27
N ARG A 170 -10.32 25.35 -4.09
CA ARG A 170 -11.79 25.50 -4.13
C ARG A 170 -12.44 25.16 -2.80
N LEU A 171 -11.96 24.12 -2.11
CA LEU A 171 -12.43 23.77 -0.76
C LEU A 171 -12.10 24.86 0.26
N GLU A 172 -10.99 25.56 0.09
CA GLU A 172 -10.60 26.71 0.91
C GLU A 172 -11.50 27.93 0.66
N GLU A 173 -11.79 28.23 -0.60
CA GLU A 173 -12.73 29.30 -0.99
C GLU A 173 -14.12 29.12 -0.38
N VAL A 174 -14.60 27.88 -0.24
CA VAL A 174 -15.88 27.55 0.40
C VAL A 174 -15.77 27.28 1.91
N GLY A 175 -14.61 27.56 2.52
CA GLY A 175 -14.38 27.48 3.97
C GLY A 175 -14.31 26.07 4.56
N LYS A 176 -14.20 25.02 3.74
CA LYS A 176 -14.14 23.62 4.21
C LYS A 176 -12.75 23.21 4.69
N VAL A 177 -11.72 23.82 4.13
CA VAL A 177 -10.33 23.64 4.56
C VAL A 177 -9.68 25.01 4.74
N ARG A 178 -8.60 25.06 5.51
CA ARG A 178 -7.71 26.23 5.57
C ARG A 178 -6.32 25.81 5.15
N SER A 179 -5.58 26.70 4.48
CA SER A 179 -4.18 26.47 4.16
C SER A 179 -3.23 27.35 4.96
N TYR A 180 -2.02 26.87 5.16
CA TYR A 180 -0.93 27.62 5.74
C TYR A 180 0.41 27.20 5.12
N HIS A 181 1.41 28.06 5.25
CA HIS A 181 2.73 27.83 4.67
C HIS A 181 3.77 27.60 5.76
N THR A 182 4.59 26.56 5.57
CA THR A 182 5.78 26.31 6.37
C THR A 182 6.97 26.26 5.41
N GLY A 183 7.70 27.37 5.31
CA GLY A 183 8.73 27.55 4.29
C GLY A 183 8.12 27.47 2.87
N PRO A 184 8.70 26.66 1.95
CA PRO A 184 8.18 26.53 0.58
C PRO A 184 6.96 25.61 0.47
N MET A 185 6.53 24.97 1.56
CA MET A 185 5.47 23.97 1.54
C MET A 185 4.13 24.55 2.00
N GLN A 186 3.09 24.34 1.19
CA GLN A 186 1.71 24.63 1.54
C GLN A 186 1.04 23.38 2.14
N TYR A 187 0.40 23.58 3.28
CA TYR A 187 -0.35 22.58 4.02
C TYR A 187 -1.83 22.94 4.05
N PHE A 188 -2.68 21.94 4.13
CA PHE A 188 -4.12 22.08 4.27
C PHE A 188 -4.60 21.29 5.48
N GLU A 189 -5.63 21.79 6.16
CA GLU A 189 -6.33 21.09 7.22
C GLU A 189 -7.83 21.41 7.18
N VAL A 190 -8.68 20.49 7.66
CA VAL A 190 -10.13 20.72 7.70
C VAL A 190 -10.41 21.89 8.63
N THR A 191 -11.23 22.84 8.18
CA THR A 191 -11.74 23.88 9.06
C THR A 191 -12.66 23.21 10.07
N LYS A 192 -12.23 23.13 11.34
CA LYS A 192 -13.14 22.76 12.42
C LYS A 192 -14.18 23.87 12.49
N ASN A 193 -15.36 23.66 11.93
CA ASN A 193 -16.45 24.57 12.19
C ASN A 193 -16.73 24.55 13.69
N ALA A 194 -16.52 25.72 14.30
CA ALA A 194 -17.12 26.10 15.55
C ALA A 194 -18.64 26.02 15.39
N ASN A 195 -19.23 24.89 15.78
CA ASN A 195 -20.57 24.92 16.36
C ASN A 195 -20.34 25.05 17.88
N ALA A 196 -20.68 26.09 18.66
CA ALA A 196 -21.62 27.20 18.49
C ALA A 196 -22.99 26.79 17.92
#